data_AF-A0A382KFG5-F1
#
_entry.id   AF-A0A382KFG5-F1
#
_cell.length_a   1.000
_cell.length_b   1.000
_cell.length_c   1.000
_cell.angle_alpha   90.00
_cell.angle_beta   90.00
_cell.angle_gamma   90.00
#
_symmetry.space_group_name_H-M   'P 1'
#
loop_
_entity.id
_entity.type
_entity.pdbx_description
1 polymer ?
#
loop_
_entity_poly.entity_id
_entity_poly.type
_entity_poly.pdbx_seq_one_letter_code
_entity_poly.pdbx_strand_id
1 'polypeptide(L)'
;MSFDLNDIPKLSDTDIEQVANDLLNDYENNSQWTLQCPIPVERIAEKHLGYHIEITDDDIYKDAEILGGIVFDDKVIQINGSIENHDGRYSFT
;
A
#
# COMPACT_ATOMS: atom_id res chain seq x y z
N MET A 1 -25.39 2.96 -9.01
CA MET A 1 -24.58 2.25 -10.00
C MET A 1 -24.43 0.83 -9.48
N SER A 2 -24.97 -0.19 -10.16
CA SER A 2 -24.84 -1.58 -9.74
C SER A 2 -23.54 -2.14 -10.33
N PHE A 3 -22.61 -2.52 -9.47
CA PHE A 3 -21.36 -3.19 -9.85
C PHE A 3 -21.66 -4.68 -10.01
N ASP A 4 -21.35 -5.29 -11.16
CA ASP A 4 -21.44 -6.75 -11.32
C ASP A 4 -20.15 -7.38 -10.82
N LEU A 5 -20.25 -8.31 -9.87
CA LEU A 5 -19.10 -9.03 -9.33
C LEU A 5 -18.38 -9.88 -10.40
N ASN A 6 -19.05 -10.19 -11.51
CA ASN A 6 -18.45 -10.90 -12.65
C ASN A 6 -17.48 -10.03 -13.45
N ASP A 7 -17.53 -8.70 -13.32
CA ASP A 7 -16.60 -7.79 -13.97
C ASP A 7 -15.25 -7.68 -13.22
N ILE A 8 -15.16 -8.27 -12.01
CA ILE A 8 -13.92 -8.28 -11.22
C ILE A 8 -13.02 -9.41 -11.76
N PRO A 9 -11.79 -9.09 -12.21
CA PRO A 9 -10.86 -10.10 -12.70
C PRO A 9 -10.53 -11.10 -11.58
N LYS A 10 -10.73 -12.39 -11.85
CA LYS A 10 -10.31 -13.47 -10.95
C LYS A 10 -8.84 -13.77 -11.21
N LEU A 11 -7.97 -13.14 -10.44
CA LEU A 11 -6.54 -13.45 -10.42
C LEU A 11 -6.31 -14.70 -9.57
N SER A 12 -5.44 -15.59 -10.04
CA SER A 12 -4.94 -16.68 -9.20
C SER A 12 -3.88 -16.15 -8.23
N ASP A 13 -3.59 -16.90 -7.18
CA ASP A 13 -2.51 -16.55 -6.24
C ASP A 13 -1.18 -16.35 -6.98
N THR A 14 -0.89 -17.18 -8.00
CA THR A 14 0.30 -17.03 -8.83
C THR A 14 0.34 -15.71 -9.60
N ASP A 15 -0.82 -15.24 -10.10
CA ASP A 15 -0.88 -13.95 -10.80
C ASP A 15 -0.64 -12.78 -9.83
N ILE A 16 -1.19 -12.87 -8.60
CA ILE A 16 -0.99 -11.85 -7.56
C ILE A 16 0.49 -11.77 -7.16
N GLU A 17 1.12 -12.93 -6.93
CA GLU A 17 2.55 -13.01 -6.62
C GLU A 17 3.42 -12.48 -7.76
N GLN A 18 3.05 -12.76 -9.01
CA GLN A 18 3.79 -12.24 -10.17
C GLN A 18 3.71 -10.71 -10.23
N VAL A 19 2.52 -10.12 -10.08
CA VAL A 19 2.33 -8.66 -10.10
C VAL A 19 3.07 -7.99 -8.94
N ALA A 20 3.08 -8.59 -7.75
CA ALA A 20 3.83 -8.08 -6.61
C ALA A 20 5.36 -8.10 -6.87
N ASN A 21 5.88 -9.18 -7.44
CA ASN A 21 7.29 -9.27 -7.81
C ASN A 21 7.65 -8.28 -8.94
N ASP A 22 6.76 -8.10 -9.91
CA ASP A 22 6.96 -7.14 -11.01
C ASP A 22 7.06 -5.71 -10.48
N LEU A 23 6.24 -5.32 -9.49
CA LEU A 23 6.34 -4.03 -8.81
C LEU A 23 7.71 -3.84 -8.12
N LEU A 24 8.19 -4.86 -7.41
CA LEU A 24 9.49 -4.80 -6.73
C LEU A 24 10.65 -4.69 -7.72
N ASN A 25 10.59 -5.48 -8.80
CA ASN A 25 11.58 -5.45 -9.88
C ASN A 25 11.56 -4.09 -10.60
N ASP A 26 10.39 -3.52 -10.88
CA ASP A 26 10.28 -2.21 -11.52
C ASP A 26 10.84 -1.11 -10.62
N TYR A 27 10.55 -1.15 -9.32
CA TYR A 27 11.15 -0.21 -8.37
C TYR A 27 12.68 -0.36 -8.26
N GLU A 28 13.21 -1.59 -8.20
CA GLU A 28 14.65 -1.86 -8.21
C GLU A 28 15.32 -1.29 -9.47
N ASN A 29 14.74 -1.56 -10.66
CA ASN A 29 15.28 -1.09 -11.94
C ASN A 29 15.26 0.44 -12.10
N ASN A 30 14.31 1.12 -11.46
CA ASN A 30 14.14 2.57 -11.54
C ASN A 30 14.73 3.33 -10.35
N SER A 31 15.42 2.65 -9.43
CA SER A 31 16.02 3.27 -8.24
C SER A 31 17.46 2.81 -8.02
N GLN A 32 18.10 3.31 -6.96
CA GLN A 32 19.42 2.84 -6.51
C GLN A 32 19.31 1.78 -5.40
N TRP A 33 18.15 1.12 -5.30
CA TRP A 33 17.88 0.10 -4.30
C TRP A 33 17.83 -1.27 -4.94
N THR A 34 18.44 -2.26 -4.30
CA THR A 34 18.37 -3.68 -4.67
C THR A 34 17.46 -4.42 -3.71
N LEU A 35 16.75 -5.45 -4.19
CA LEU A 35 15.79 -6.21 -3.39
C LEU A 35 16.39 -6.79 -2.11
N GLN A 36 16.08 -6.17 -0.97
CA GLN A 36 16.53 -6.58 0.36
C GLN A 36 15.54 -6.13 1.43
N CYS A 37 15.44 -6.90 2.52
CA CYS A 37 14.62 -6.52 3.66
C CYS A 37 15.38 -5.51 4.56
N PRO A 38 14.67 -4.55 5.19
CA PRO A 38 13.24 -4.27 5.03
C PRO A 38 12.91 -3.63 3.68
N ILE A 39 11.74 -3.98 3.13
CA ILE A 39 11.24 -3.37 1.89
C ILE A 39 10.92 -1.89 2.17
N PRO A 40 11.41 -0.93 1.36
CA PRO A 40 11.21 0.49 1.60
C PRO A 40 9.83 0.94 1.11
N VAL A 41 8.77 0.49 1.80
CA VAL A 41 7.36 0.73 1.41
C VAL A 41 7.03 2.20 1.18
N GLU A 42 7.55 3.10 2.03
CA GLU A 42 7.36 4.56 1.88
C GLU A 42 7.91 5.08 0.55
N ARG A 43 9.09 4.59 0.16
CA ARG A 43 9.71 5.02 -1.11
C ARG A 43 8.96 4.45 -2.31
N ILE A 44 8.48 3.22 -2.21
CA ILE A 44 7.66 2.62 -3.27
C ILE A 44 6.35 3.40 -3.41
N ALA A 45 5.63 3.63 -2.31
CA ALA A 45 4.40 4.40 -2.31
C ALA A 45 4.61 5.83 -2.84
N GLU A 46 5.56 6.58 -2.27
CA GLU A 46 5.70 8.00 -2.58
C GLU A 46 6.50 8.33 -3.84
N LYS A 47 7.60 7.62 -4.08
CA LYS A 47 8.54 7.96 -5.16
C LYS A 47 8.31 7.16 -6.43
N HIS A 48 7.70 5.98 -6.32
CA HIS A 48 7.47 5.11 -7.47
C HIS A 48 6.00 5.12 -7.92
N LEU A 49 5.07 4.95 -6.99
CA LEU A 49 3.63 4.95 -7.29
C LEU A 49 3.01 6.37 -7.26
N GLY A 50 3.67 7.32 -6.61
CA GLY A 50 3.26 8.72 -6.53
C GLY A 50 2.07 8.95 -5.58
N TYR A 51 1.94 8.12 -4.55
CA TYR A 51 1.03 8.35 -3.44
C TYR A 51 1.65 9.29 -2.41
N HIS A 52 0.83 9.86 -1.54
CA HIS A 52 1.29 10.49 -0.31
C HIS A 52 0.85 9.64 0.87
N ILE A 53 1.72 9.44 1.86
CA ILE A 53 1.34 8.78 3.11
C ILE A 53 0.98 9.86 4.14
N GLU A 54 -0.24 9.78 4.65
CA GLU A 54 -0.76 10.65 5.70
C GLU A 54 -1.02 9.83 6.95
N ILE A 55 -0.52 10.29 8.10
CA ILE A 55 -0.81 9.67 9.40
C ILE A 55 -1.92 10.47 10.05
N THR A 56 -3.00 9.79 10.45
CA THR A 56 -4.18 10.43 11.01
C THR A 56 -4.86 9.56 12.06
N ASP A 57 -5.49 10.23 13.03
CA ASP A 57 -6.34 9.62 14.06
C ASP A 57 -7.78 10.15 13.97
N ASP A 58 -8.13 10.80 12.86
CA ASP A 58 -9.42 11.46 12.65
C ASP A 58 -10.53 10.49 12.22
N ASP A 59 -11.78 10.93 12.41
CA ASP A 59 -12.99 10.24 11.95
C ASP A 59 -13.05 8.74 12.29
N ILE A 60 -12.90 7.90 11.27
CA ILE A 60 -12.97 6.43 11.37
C ILE A 60 -11.74 5.84 12.08
N TYR A 61 -10.60 6.54 12.06
CA TYR A 61 -9.34 6.09 12.66
C TYR A 61 -9.30 6.25 14.19
N LYS A 62 -10.36 6.82 14.79
CA LYS A 62 -10.60 6.73 16.25
C LYS A 62 -10.80 5.29 16.71
N ASP A 63 -11.22 4.39 15.82
CA ASP A 63 -11.20 2.96 16.06
C ASP A 63 -9.83 2.39 15.68
N ALA A 64 -9.07 1.92 16.69
CA ALA A 64 -7.73 1.38 16.51
C ALA A 64 -7.69 0.05 15.73
N GLU A 65 -8.85 -0.59 15.49
CA GLU A 65 -8.94 -1.76 14.62
C GLU A 65 -8.92 -1.39 13.12
N ILE A 66 -9.15 -0.12 12.78
CA ILE A 66 -9.01 0.40 11.41
C ILE A 66 -7.58 0.91 11.23
N LEU A 67 -6.74 0.08 10.63
CA LEU A 67 -5.29 0.34 10.54
C LEU A 67 -4.91 1.40 9.49
N GLY A 68 -5.67 1.51 8.42
CA GLY A 68 -5.40 2.42 7.33
C GLY A 68 -6.43 2.34 6.21
N GLY A 69 -6.22 3.12 5.15
CA GLY A 69 -7.08 3.16 3.99
C GLY A 69 -6.41 3.88 2.83
N ILE A 70 -7.03 3.81 1.65
CA ILE A 70 -6.54 4.46 0.44
C ILE A 70 -7.64 5.32 -0.17
N VAL A 71 -7.32 6.60 -0.39
CA VAL A 71 -8.15 7.55 -1.11
C VAL A 71 -7.59 7.65 -2.52
N PHE A 72 -8.12 6.84 -3.44
CA PHE A 72 -7.59 6.70 -4.81
C PHE A 72 -7.61 8.00 -5.60
N ASP A 73 -8.67 8.81 -5.45
CA ASP A 73 -8.85 10.07 -6.18
C ASP A 73 -7.75 11.08 -5.84
N ASP A 74 -7.32 11.12 -4.58
CA ASP A 74 -6.30 12.05 -4.09
C ASP A 74 -4.89 11.44 -4.05
N LYS A 75 -4.78 10.14 -4.39
CA LYS A 75 -3.57 9.33 -4.21
C LYS A 75 -2.98 9.46 -2.80
N VAL A 76 -3.83 9.35 -1.78
CA VAL A 76 -3.40 9.36 -0.38
C VAL A 76 -3.58 7.97 0.23
N ILE A 77 -2.54 7.48 0.88
CA ILE A 77 -2.58 6.32 1.77
C ILE A 77 -2.66 6.88 3.20
N GLN A 78 -3.76 6.62 3.88
CA GLN A 78 -3.98 7.05 5.25
C GLN A 78 -3.62 5.92 6.20
N ILE A 79 -2.78 6.21 7.18
CA ILE A 79 -2.32 5.27 8.20
C ILE A 79 -2.82 5.76 9.56
N ASN A 80 -3.38 4.84 10.35
CA ASN A 80 -3.80 5.13 11.71
C ASN A 80 -2.57 5.45 12.58
N GLY A 81 -2.57 6.58 13.29
CA GLY A 81 -1.45 7.00 14.14
C GLY A 81 -1.12 6.00 15.25
N SER A 82 -2.07 5.16 15.66
CA SER A 82 -1.82 4.09 16.63
C SER A 82 -0.78 3.05 16.18
N ILE A 83 -0.52 2.91 14.87
CA ILE A 83 0.46 1.96 14.32
C ILE A 83 1.70 2.61 13.71
N GLU A 84 1.84 3.94 13.76
CA GLU A 84 3.01 4.67 13.24
C GLU A 84 4.33 4.09 13.77
N ASN A 85 4.37 3.75 15.06
CA ASN A 85 5.57 3.23 15.72
C ASN A 85 5.69 1.68 15.67
N HIS A 86 4.84 1.02 14.87
CA HIS A 86 4.83 -0.43 14.70
C HIS A 86 5.25 -0.80 13.28
N ASP A 87 6.56 -0.81 12.99
CA ASP A 87 7.14 -1.02 11.65
C ASP A 87 6.47 -2.13 10.83
N GLY A 88 6.17 -3.28 11.46
CA GLY A 88 5.54 -4.41 10.78
C GLY A 88 4.06 -4.18 10.44
N ARG A 89 3.30 -3.49 11.29
CA ARG A 89 1.90 -3.13 11.00
C ARG A 89 1.83 -1.99 9.99
N TYR A 90 2.70 -0.99 10.18
CA TYR A 90 2.86 0.11 9.24
C TYR A 90 3.20 -0.40 7.84
N SER A 91 4.19 -1.28 7.71
CA SER A 91 4.62 -1.78 6.39
C SER A 91 3.64 -2.73 5.72
N PHE A 92 2.76 -3.36 6.50
CA PHE A 92 1.72 -4.25 5.98
C PHE A 92 0.48 -3.49 5.50
N THR A 93 0.20 -2.36 6.13
CA THR A 93 -0.96 -1.49 5.84
C THR A 93 -0.71 -0.69 4.57
#